data_AF-A0AAU9EV87-F1
#
_entry.id   AF-A0AAU9EV87-F1
#
_cell.length_a   1.000
_cell.length_b   1.000
_cell.length_c   1.000
_cell.angle_alpha   90.00
_cell.angle_beta   90.00
_cell.angle_gamma   90.00
#
_symmetry.space_group_name_H-M   'P 1'
#
loop_
_entity.id
_entity.type
_entity.pdbx_description
1 polymer ?
#
loop_
_entity_poly.entity_id
_entity_poly.type
_entity_poly.pdbx_seq_one_letter_code
_entity_poly.pdbx_strand_id
1 'polypeptide(L)'
;MKKIFIFISLLVIMMFSNSVFSTDFVNVYDNLKSNYPSFVSRMINGGTSEAEIKSFLVDLSNEVNSTENLTESNFNSVMYNSLKKVLFKDGQMGMVKDKHYNFTITLLSVFSNEISKTLETKTLSGDLAALSSSVKSAVLNNNTNESNIIAPSDSKMNNVSPPSTGGSIASLGQTLDEEKVEKNVLDVTTKILGSKKELAIEKESFTNFVETEIKALKDKKVKEEIRNYNAIKIDLTSKSLGKEFEIKIPPLDKAINAANEVEIDTENVNLSFDRESLTDEDKKSQLTLNVKEDNNIYNIKLYVGNNSISKFKKPIKITLPYKLKSGEEGKFLSVFYVDALGKLTPMGGVYKEGKITFSTNHLSAFTVKINEKKFSDLKGYDWAKDKINSLASKGIINGKSQMLFDPSSPITRAEFTALITRMLSYSESNKEIDFKDVKKGKWYYENVKTAYEFGLMKGVSETNFNPEGGITTEEVLTVLSRIMKSKGYITPNYNDISKTYSENEISSWAKDDVGLTISLNLNKDIPLKDFIPNQKITRAEVASMLYEIINM
;
A
#
# COMPACT_ATOMS: atom_id res chain seq x y z
N MET A 1 -12.42 5.45 7.22
CA MET A 1 -13.30 6.46 6.58
C MET A 1 -14.25 7.16 7.55
N LYS A 2 -15.41 6.61 7.97
CA LYS A 2 -16.41 7.36 8.80
C LYS A 2 -15.83 8.13 10.00
N LYS A 3 -14.98 7.49 10.84
CA LYS A 3 -14.31 8.16 11.97
C LYS A 3 -13.46 9.39 11.57
N ILE A 4 -12.82 9.37 10.40
CA ILE A 4 -11.96 10.46 9.92
C ILE A 4 -12.80 11.62 9.36
N PHE A 5 -13.87 11.33 8.61
CA PHE A 5 -14.83 12.37 8.20
C PHE A 5 -15.48 13.05 9.40
N ILE A 6 -15.83 12.29 10.44
CA ILE A 6 -16.35 12.83 11.70
C ILE A 6 -15.27 13.67 12.41
N PHE A 7 -14.02 13.20 12.47
CA PHE A 7 -12.91 13.94 13.09
C PHE A 7 -12.65 15.29 12.40
N ILE A 8 -12.50 15.32 11.07
CA ILE A 8 -12.25 16.56 10.32
C ILE A 8 -13.43 17.53 10.46
N SER A 9 -14.67 17.01 10.56
CA SER A 9 -15.86 17.85 10.77
C SER A 9 -15.90 18.44 12.19
N LEU A 10 -15.51 17.69 13.22
CA LEU A 10 -15.39 18.21 14.59
C LEU A 10 -14.22 19.19 14.73
N LEU A 11 -13.06 18.84 14.17
CA LEU A 11 -11.84 19.64 14.19
C LEU A 11 -12.13 21.10 13.80
N VAL A 12 -12.93 21.30 12.75
CA VAL A 12 -13.31 22.62 12.25
C VAL A 12 -14.38 23.32 13.08
N ILE A 13 -15.40 22.59 13.56
CA ILE A 13 -16.51 23.18 14.32
C ILE A 13 -16.04 23.81 15.64
N MET A 14 -14.96 23.29 16.24
CA MET A 14 -14.48 23.67 17.58
C MET A 14 -13.40 24.76 17.60
N MET A 15 -13.13 25.44 16.48
CA MET A 15 -12.08 26.47 16.36
C MET A 15 -12.50 27.87 16.83
N PHE A 16 -13.41 27.96 17.79
CA PHE A 16 -13.82 29.21 18.45
C PHE A 16 -13.42 29.24 19.93
N SER A 17 -12.19 29.68 20.22
CA SER A 17 -11.90 30.40 21.47
C SER A 17 -10.54 31.11 21.44
N ASN A 18 -10.61 32.45 21.52
CA ASN A 18 -9.59 33.40 22.00
C ASN A 18 -8.26 33.56 21.22
N SER A 19 -8.17 34.72 20.58
CA SER A 19 -7.02 35.34 19.92
C SER A 19 -5.97 35.92 20.86
N VAL A 20 -4.71 35.98 20.41
CA VAL A 20 -3.92 37.24 20.38
C VAL A 20 -3.13 37.27 19.06
N PHE A 21 -3.09 38.41 18.38
CA PHE A 21 -2.33 38.62 17.15
C PHE A 21 -0.98 39.28 17.45
N SER A 22 0.05 38.98 16.65
CA SER A 22 1.16 39.92 16.42
C SER A 22 1.56 39.91 14.95
N THR A 23 1.91 41.09 14.44
CA THR A 23 2.32 41.35 13.06
C THR A 23 3.77 40.95 12.84
N ASP A 24 4.01 40.02 11.93
CA ASP A 24 5.04 40.16 10.88
C ASP A 24 4.87 39.04 9.85
N PHE A 25 5.40 39.24 8.65
CA PHE A 25 5.22 38.35 7.49
C PHE A 25 6.06 37.07 7.64
N VAL A 26 5.62 36.18 8.53
CA VAL A 26 6.31 34.92 8.87
C VAL A 26 5.61 33.75 8.18
N ASN A 27 6.39 33.03 7.38
CA ASN A 27 6.05 31.74 6.77
C ASN A 27 5.19 30.87 7.72
N VAL A 28 4.07 30.33 7.21
CA VAL A 28 3.08 29.54 7.98
C VAL A 28 3.76 28.47 8.84
N TYR A 29 4.79 27.84 8.30
CA TYR A 29 5.58 26.84 9.00
C TYR A 29 6.44 27.41 10.13
N ASP A 30 7.07 28.57 9.96
CA ASP A 30 7.92 29.18 10.98
C ASP A 30 7.06 29.73 12.15
N ASN A 31 5.83 30.18 11.86
CA ASN A 31 4.80 30.44 12.88
C ASN A 31 4.45 29.15 13.66
N LEU A 32 4.15 28.05 12.94
CA LEU A 32 3.83 26.76 13.54
C LEU A 32 4.99 26.22 14.40
N LYS A 33 6.24 26.37 13.94
CA LYS A 33 7.46 25.93 14.63
C LYS A 33 7.78 26.77 15.87
N SER A 34 7.51 28.08 15.83
CA SER A 34 7.74 28.99 16.96
C SER A 34 6.67 28.83 18.05
N ASN A 35 5.39 28.81 17.66
CA ASN A 35 4.26 28.81 18.60
C ASN A 35 3.84 27.39 19.04
N TYR A 36 4.10 26.37 18.23
CA TYR A 36 3.69 24.98 18.47
C TYR A 36 4.84 23.98 18.19
N PRO A 37 6.03 24.15 18.80
CA PRO A 37 7.20 23.29 18.56
C PRO A 37 6.95 21.82 18.91
N SER A 38 6.04 21.52 19.84
CA SER A 38 5.58 20.17 20.17
C SER A 38 4.96 19.47 18.95
N PHE A 39 4.04 20.13 18.24
CA PHE A 39 3.41 19.60 17.03
C PHE A 39 4.45 19.25 15.96
N VAL A 40 5.34 20.20 15.65
CA VAL A 40 6.39 20.03 14.63
C VAL A 40 7.36 18.91 15.01
N SER A 41 7.81 18.87 16.27
CA SER A 41 8.73 17.83 16.75
C SER A 41 8.08 16.43 16.70
N ARG A 42 6.79 16.33 17.03
CA ARG A 42 6.02 15.09 16.94
C ARG A 42 5.85 14.61 15.50
N MET A 43 5.54 15.51 14.57
CA MET A 43 5.47 15.18 13.13
C MET A 43 6.82 14.72 12.59
N ILE A 44 7.93 15.38 12.97
CA ILE A 44 9.28 14.97 12.55
C ILE A 44 9.66 13.62 13.13
N ASN A 45 9.44 13.40 14.43
CA ASN A 45 9.71 12.11 15.08
C ASN A 45 8.82 10.96 14.54
N GLY A 46 7.64 11.28 14.02
CA GLY A 46 6.74 10.33 13.36
C GLY A 46 7.03 10.11 11.87
N GLY A 47 8.11 10.66 11.32
CA GLY A 47 8.60 10.38 9.97
C GLY A 47 8.19 11.37 8.87
N THR A 48 7.56 12.50 9.19
CA THR A 48 7.34 13.59 8.20
C THR A 48 8.48 14.60 8.25
N SER A 49 9.12 14.88 7.12
CA SER A 49 10.19 15.88 7.05
C SER A 49 9.69 17.32 7.20
N GLU A 50 10.56 18.21 7.67
CA GLU A 50 10.33 19.66 7.72
C GLU A 50 9.90 20.24 6.34
N ALA A 51 10.39 19.65 5.24
CA ALA A 51 10.00 20.03 3.89
C ALA A 51 8.55 19.63 3.55
N GLU A 52 8.10 18.45 3.97
CA GLU A 52 6.72 17.98 3.76
C GLU A 52 5.72 18.77 4.61
N ILE A 53 6.06 19.10 5.86
CA ILE A 53 5.22 19.99 6.70
C ILE A 53 5.10 21.37 6.03
N LYS A 54 6.21 21.95 5.54
CA LYS A 54 6.19 23.21 4.76
C LYS A 54 5.31 23.10 3.52
N SER A 55 5.47 22.02 2.74
CA SER A 55 4.73 21.81 1.49
C SER A 55 3.22 21.72 1.72
N PHE A 56 2.81 21.00 2.76
CA PHE A 56 1.40 20.89 3.17
C PHE A 56 0.81 22.25 3.56
N LEU A 57 1.52 23.02 4.38
CA LEU A 57 1.05 24.32 4.85
C LEU A 57 0.95 25.36 3.73
N VAL A 58 1.84 25.31 2.73
CA VAL A 58 1.78 26.16 1.54
C VAL A 58 0.54 25.84 0.69
N ASP A 59 0.33 24.56 0.35
CA ASP A 59 -0.84 24.16 -0.45
C ASP A 59 -2.15 24.44 0.26
N LEU A 60 -2.20 24.21 1.59
CA LEU A 60 -3.36 24.53 2.42
C LEU A 60 -3.62 26.04 2.48
N SER A 61 -2.59 26.86 2.68
CA SER A 61 -2.72 28.33 2.66
C SER A 61 -3.22 28.84 1.30
N ASN A 62 -2.66 28.32 0.21
CA ASN A 62 -3.06 28.68 -1.15
C ASN A 62 -4.53 28.30 -1.44
N GLU A 63 -4.96 27.11 -1.05
CA GLU A 63 -6.34 26.66 -1.24
C GLU A 63 -7.34 27.49 -0.40
N VAL A 64 -6.97 27.91 0.81
CA VAL A 64 -7.81 28.84 1.61
C VAL A 64 -7.83 30.24 0.97
N ASN A 65 -6.67 30.77 0.57
CA ASN A 65 -6.55 32.08 -0.12
C ASN A 65 -7.32 32.14 -1.45
N SER A 66 -7.48 31.00 -2.15
CA SER A 66 -8.19 30.92 -3.43
C SER A 66 -9.72 31.13 -3.33
N THR A 67 -10.26 31.25 -2.12
CA THR A 67 -11.71 31.40 -1.90
C THR A 67 -12.13 32.87 -1.90
N GLU A 68 -12.95 33.25 -2.88
CA GLU A 68 -13.58 34.57 -2.94
C GLU A 68 -14.36 34.89 -1.66
N ASN A 69 -14.24 36.13 -1.16
CA ASN A 69 -14.93 36.63 0.04
C ASN A 69 -14.65 35.84 1.34
N LEU A 70 -13.41 35.40 1.54
CA LEU A 70 -12.98 34.84 2.83
C LEU A 70 -13.07 35.88 3.96
N THR A 71 -13.86 35.58 4.98
CA THR A 71 -14.13 36.40 6.17
C THR A 71 -13.89 35.59 7.44
N GLU A 72 -13.78 36.24 8.60
CA GLU A 72 -13.68 35.50 9.87
C GLU A 72 -14.90 34.62 10.15
N SER A 73 -16.10 34.98 9.67
CA SER A 73 -17.33 34.20 9.88
C SER A 73 -17.43 32.95 9.00
N ASN A 74 -16.77 32.92 7.83
CA ASN A 74 -16.76 31.75 6.94
C ASN A 74 -15.44 30.95 6.95
N PHE A 75 -14.35 31.49 7.54
CA PHE A 75 -13.01 30.89 7.55
C PHE A 75 -13.00 29.39 7.88
N ASN A 76 -13.72 28.97 8.92
CA ASN A 76 -13.78 27.55 9.32
C ASN A 76 -14.37 26.64 8.21
N SER A 77 -15.45 27.09 7.56
CA SER A 77 -16.07 26.33 6.44
C SER A 77 -15.16 26.27 5.22
N VAL A 78 -14.41 27.34 4.94
CA VAL A 78 -13.40 27.34 3.88
C VAL A 78 -12.26 26.39 4.24
N MET A 79 -11.66 26.54 5.42
CA MET A 79 -10.58 25.71 5.94
C MET A 79 -10.93 24.21 5.95
N TYR A 80 -12.18 23.83 6.24
CA TYR A 80 -12.66 22.44 6.09
C TYR A 80 -12.55 21.93 4.66
N ASN A 81 -13.06 22.72 3.70
CA ASN A 81 -13.08 22.34 2.29
C ASN A 81 -11.66 22.35 1.71
N SER A 82 -10.80 23.28 2.14
CA SER A 82 -9.39 23.35 1.77
C SER A 82 -8.59 22.18 2.34
N LEU A 83 -8.71 21.87 3.64
CA LEU A 83 -8.15 20.66 4.25
C LEU A 83 -8.62 19.40 3.53
N LYS A 84 -9.91 19.32 3.20
CA LYS A 84 -10.48 18.19 2.47
C LYS A 84 -9.92 18.07 1.05
N LYS A 85 -9.67 19.16 0.33
CA LYS A 85 -9.05 19.11 -1.01
C LYS A 85 -7.58 18.72 -0.94
N VAL A 86 -6.83 19.30 0.00
CA VAL A 86 -5.37 19.08 0.13
C VAL A 86 -5.03 17.70 0.71
N LEU A 87 -5.89 17.13 1.57
CA LEU A 87 -5.74 15.77 2.12
C LEU A 87 -6.49 14.68 1.32
N PHE A 88 -7.39 15.05 0.39
CA PHE A 88 -8.20 14.09 -0.37
C PHE A 88 -8.38 14.57 -1.81
N LYS A 89 -7.41 14.24 -2.67
CA LYS A 89 -7.60 14.40 -4.11
C LYS A 89 -8.69 13.43 -4.61
N ASP A 90 -9.65 13.96 -5.38
CA ASP A 90 -10.76 13.22 -6.00
C ASP A 90 -11.58 12.34 -5.02
N GLY A 91 -11.60 12.71 -3.73
CA GLY A 91 -12.35 12.01 -2.69
C GLY A 91 -11.73 10.68 -2.21
N GLN A 92 -10.53 10.32 -2.69
CA GLN A 92 -9.81 9.13 -2.27
C GLN A 92 -8.70 9.50 -1.28
N MET A 93 -8.64 8.79 -0.14
CA MET A 93 -7.61 8.98 0.88
C MET A 93 -6.43 8.04 0.62
N GLY A 94 -5.24 8.59 0.37
CA GLY A 94 -3.95 7.91 0.60
C GLY A 94 -3.71 6.54 -0.06
N MET A 95 -4.54 6.09 -1.01
CA MET A 95 -4.27 4.91 -1.83
C MET A 95 -3.59 5.26 -3.16
N VAL A 96 -3.46 6.56 -3.44
CA VAL A 96 -2.46 7.14 -4.34
C VAL A 96 -1.46 7.87 -3.44
N LYS A 97 -0.15 7.75 -3.70
CA LYS A 97 0.86 8.60 -3.07
C LYS A 97 0.69 10.04 -3.58
N ASP A 98 -0.17 10.82 -2.94
CA ASP A 98 -0.24 12.27 -3.17
C ASP A 98 0.93 12.99 -2.48
N LYS A 99 1.04 14.29 -2.77
CA LYS A 99 2.11 15.18 -2.29
C LYS A 99 2.20 15.28 -0.75
N HIS A 100 1.12 14.97 -0.03
CA HIS A 100 0.99 15.11 1.42
C HIS A 100 0.71 13.79 2.14
N TYR A 101 0.93 12.66 1.46
CA TYR A 101 0.66 11.32 1.99
C TYR A 101 1.37 11.05 3.32
N ASN A 102 2.69 11.31 3.39
CA ASN A 102 3.47 11.09 4.61
C ASN A 102 2.98 11.99 5.77
N PHE A 103 2.74 13.29 5.50
CA PHE A 103 2.12 14.20 6.47
C PHE A 103 0.78 13.65 6.98
N THR A 104 -0.07 13.15 6.08
CA THR A 104 -1.40 12.63 6.43
C THR A 104 -1.33 11.38 7.31
N ILE A 105 -0.48 10.41 6.95
CA ILE A 105 -0.31 9.17 7.73
C ILE A 105 0.38 9.44 9.09
N THR A 106 1.37 10.32 9.12
CA THR A 106 2.02 10.73 10.38
C THR A 106 1.06 11.50 11.29
N LEU A 107 0.25 12.42 10.75
CA LEU A 107 -0.78 13.14 11.52
C LEU A 107 -1.78 12.15 12.17
N LEU A 108 -2.26 11.18 11.39
CA LEU A 108 -3.20 10.16 11.87
C LEU A 108 -2.60 9.19 12.90
N SER A 109 -1.31 8.86 12.80
CA SER A 109 -0.65 7.93 13.73
C SER A 109 -0.18 8.62 15.01
N VAL A 110 0.54 9.73 14.89
CA VAL A 110 1.19 10.43 16.02
C VAL A 110 0.20 11.17 16.92
N PHE A 111 -0.91 11.65 16.36
CA PHE A 111 -1.97 12.33 17.12
C PHE A 111 -3.22 11.46 17.26
N SER A 112 -3.10 10.14 17.07
CA SER A 112 -4.21 9.17 17.16
C SER A 112 -5.01 9.26 18.47
N ASN A 113 -4.33 9.51 19.59
CA ASN A 113 -4.94 9.71 20.90
C ASN A 113 -5.69 11.04 20.99
N GLU A 114 -5.11 12.14 20.53
CA GLU A 114 -5.77 13.45 20.48
C GLU A 114 -6.93 13.49 19.48
N ILE A 115 -6.82 12.79 18.36
CA ILE A 115 -7.89 12.57 17.38
C ILE A 115 -9.05 11.82 18.06
N SER A 116 -8.75 10.73 18.77
CA SER A 116 -9.75 9.93 19.48
C SER A 116 -10.41 10.69 20.62
N LYS A 117 -9.63 11.45 21.39
CA LYS A 117 -10.13 12.30 22.47
C LYS A 117 -10.98 13.44 21.93
N THR A 118 -10.56 14.10 20.85
CA THR A 118 -11.35 15.16 20.17
C THR A 118 -12.68 14.63 19.64
N LEU A 119 -12.70 13.40 19.11
CA LEU A 119 -13.91 12.69 18.69
C LEU A 119 -14.87 12.38 19.86
N GLU A 120 -14.32 12.06 21.03
CA GLU A 120 -15.06 11.67 22.24
C GLU A 120 -15.59 12.89 23.01
N THR A 121 -14.72 13.82 23.38
CA THR A 121 -15.05 15.00 24.19
C THR A 121 -15.80 16.08 23.42
N LYS A 122 -15.77 16.01 22.08
CA LYS A 122 -16.22 17.10 21.20
C LYS A 122 -15.50 18.42 21.51
N THR A 123 -14.20 18.34 21.81
CA THR A 123 -13.32 19.50 22.02
C THR A 123 -11.92 19.20 21.49
N LEU A 124 -11.30 20.19 20.83
CA LEU A 124 -9.94 20.10 20.31
C LEU A 124 -8.94 19.82 21.44
N SER A 125 -8.24 18.68 21.37
CA SER A 125 -7.33 18.25 22.45
C SER A 125 -5.85 18.29 22.04
N GLY A 126 -4.99 18.78 22.94
CA GLY A 126 -3.53 18.77 22.76
C GLY A 126 -3.06 19.66 21.62
N ASP A 127 -1.97 19.24 20.97
CA ASP A 127 -1.29 20.01 19.92
C ASP A 127 -2.12 20.20 18.63
N LEU A 128 -3.26 19.53 18.46
CA LEU A 128 -4.07 19.60 17.24
C LEU A 128 -4.66 21.00 16.95
N ALA A 129 -4.75 21.87 17.96
CA ALA A 129 -5.21 23.25 17.79
C ALA A 129 -4.20 24.13 17.02
N ALA A 130 -2.94 23.70 16.92
CA ALA A 130 -1.85 24.43 16.26
C ALA A 130 -2.13 24.71 14.78
N LEU A 131 -2.63 23.70 14.06
CA LEU A 131 -2.65 23.68 12.60
C LEU A 131 -3.53 24.77 11.99
N SER A 132 -4.67 25.07 12.61
CA SER A 132 -5.57 26.12 12.13
C SER A 132 -5.15 27.50 12.60
N SER A 133 -4.69 27.64 13.84
CA SER A 133 -4.20 28.91 14.38
C SER A 133 -3.09 29.52 13.52
N SER A 134 -2.12 28.71 13.06
CA SER A 134 -1.03 29.16 12.18
C SER A 134 -1.48 29.47 10.75
N VAL A 135 -2.53 28.85 10.22
CA VAL A 135 -3.07 29.19 8.89
C VAL A 135 -3.99 30.42 8.96
N LYS A 136 -4.81 30.54 10.01
CA LYS A 136 -5.69 31.69 10.25
C LYS A 136 -4.89 32.99 10.37
N SER A 137 -3.78 32.98 11.10
CA SER A 137 -2.89 34.14 11.26
C SER A 137 -2.19 34.57 9.97
N ALA A 138 -1.90 33.63 9.07
CA ALA A 138 -1.25 33.93 7.78
C ALA A 138 -2.22 34.46 6.72
N VAL A 139 -3.47 34.01 6.75
CA VAL A 139 -4.44 34.23 5.66
C VAL A 139 -5.33 35.47 5.90
N LEU A 140 -5.94 35.62 7.08
CA LEU A 140 -6.89 36.71 7.32
C LEU A 140 -6.23 38.10 7.41
N ASN A 141 -4.90 38.17 7.51
CA ASN A 141 -4.14 39.42 7.44
C ASN A 141 -4.01 39.99 6.01
N ASN A 142 -4.30 39.21 4.97
CA ASN A 142 -4.19 39.67 3.58
C ASN A 142 -5.48 40.30 3.03
N ASN A 143 -6.64 39.99 3.62
CA ASN A 143 -7.97 40.36 3.09
C ASN A 143 -8.62 41.57 3.79
N THR A 144 -7.89 42.31 4.62
CA THR A 144 -8.40 43.52 5.31
C THR A 144 -8.17 44.82 4.55
N ASN A 145 -7.56 44.75 3.35
CA ASN A 145 -7.44 45.89 2.43
C ASN A 145 -8.49 45.79 1.33
N GLU A 146 -9.08 46.95 0.99
CA GLU A 146 -10.24 47.17 0.10
C GLU A 146 -11.62 46.80 0.71
N SER A 147 -12.59 47.71 0.85
CA SER A 147 -12.60 49.15 0.56
C SER A 147 -13.78 49.87 1.25
N ASN A 148 -13.58 51.11 1.74
CA ASN A 148 -14.49 52.27 1.50
C ASN A 148 -14.03 53.59 2.16
N ILE A 149 -13.59 54.52 1.30
CA ILE A 149 -13.78 55.99 1.27
C ILE A 149 -14.13 56.75 2.58
N ILE A 150 -13.28 57.74 2.96
CA ILE A 150 -13.58 59.21 3.00
C ILE A 150 -12.39 59.96 3.67
N ALA A 151 -11.88 61.00 2.99
CA ALA A 151 -10.90 61.99 3.48
C ALA A 151 -11.65 63.22 4.09
N PRO A 152 -11.02 64.30 4.61
CA PRO A 152 -9.57 64.64 4.67
C PRO A 152 -9.07 65.27 5.99
N SER A 153 -7.76 65.52 6.10
CA SER A 153 -7.22 66.85 6.51
C SER A 153 -5.70 66.95 6.40
N ASP A 154 -5.24 68.11 5.92
CA ASP A 154 -3.85 68.54 5.73
C ASP A 154 -2.85 68.27 6.87
N SER A 155 -1.58 68.04 6.50
CA SER A 155 -0.54 69.07 6.70
C SER A 155 0.79 68.75 5.99
N LYS A 156 1.53 69.82 5.67
CA LYS A 156 2.78 69.82 4.90
C LYS A 156 3.98 69.52 5.81
N MET A 157 5.03 68.85 5.30
CA MET A 157 6.29 69.51 4.90
C MET A 157 7.39 68.53 4.46
N ASN A 158 8.26 69.01 3.55
CA ASN A 158 9.53 68.40 3.14
C ASN A 158 10.52 68.35 4.34
N ASN A 159 11.61 67.57 4.39
CA ASN A 159 12.80 67.76 3.55
C ASN A 159 13.98 66.81 3.92
N VAL A 160 14.89 66.59 2.96
CA VAL A 160 16.37 66.43 3.11
C VAL A 160 16.99 65.10 3.62
N SER A 161 18.03 64.67 2.90
CA SER A 161 19.10 63.69 3.25
C SER A 161 20.47 64.35 2.97
N PRO A 162 21.66 63.70 3.13
CA PRO A 162 22.07 62.51 3.90
C PRO A 162 23.09 62.98 5.00
N PRO A 163 24.43 62.66 5.08
CA PRO A 163 25.23 61.44 4.78
C PRO A 163 26.31 61.01 5.83
N SER A 164 26.83 59.78 5.65
CA SER A 164 28.19 59.30 6.03
C SER A 164 28.47 58.98 7.53
N THR A 165 29.39 58.08 7.93
CA THR A 165 30.52 57.36 7.28
C THR A 165 30.83 55.96 7.89
N GLY A 166 31.43 55.05 7.09
CA GLY A 166 32.32 53.93 7.53
C GLY A 166 31.66 52.57 7.86
N GLY A 167 32.18 51.40 7.44
CA GLY A 167 33.34 51.05 6.59
C GLY A 167 33.33 49.54 6.19
N SER A 168 34.17 49.13 5.23
CA SER A 168 34.18 47.82 4.51
C SER A 168 34.27 46.55 5.38
N ILE A 169 33.94 45.34 4.89
CA ILE A 169 34.73 44.45 3.97
C ILE A 169 33.79 43.65 3.02
N ALA A 170 34.30 43.25 1.84
CA ALA A 170 33.54 42.63 0.74
C ALA A 170 33.54 41.09 0.68
N SER A 171 32.50 40.50 0.05
CA SER A 171 32.64 39.31 -0.82
C SER A 171 31.48 39.22 -1.83
N LEU A 172 31.71 38.57 -2.98
CA LEU A 172 30.74 38.46 -4.09
C LEU A 172 29.85 37.21 -3.96
N GLY A 173 28.59 37.35 -4.39
CA GLY A 173 27.70 36.23 -4.71
C GLY A 173 26.58 36.69 -5.64
N GLN A 174 26.69 36.40 -6.94
CA GLN A 174 25.62 36.70 -7.90
C GLN A 174 24.42 35.77 -7.65
N THR A 175 23.22 36.35 -7.57
CA THR A 175 21.97 35.61 -7.58
C THR A 175 21.68 35.06 -8.98
N LEU A 176 21.27 33.79 -9.05
CA LEU A 176 20.77 33.16 -10.28
C LEU A 176 19.35 33.65 -10.55
N ASP A 177 19.08 33.94 -11.83
CA ASP A 177 17.86 34.56 -12.33
C ASP A 177 16.77 33.49 -12.56
N GLU A 178 15.86 33.35 -11.59
CA GLU A 178 14.91 32.22 -11.50
C GLU A 178 13.92 32.15 -12.68
N GLU A 179 13.48 33.29 -13.23
CA GLU A 179 12.61 33.35 -14.43
C GLU A 179 13.23 32.67 -15.65
N LYS A 180 14.58 32.67 -15.74
CA LYS A 180 15.31 32.04 -16.85
C LYS A 180 15.37 30.52 -16.73
N VAL A 181 15.18 29.98 -15.52
CA VAL A 181 15.17 28.53 -15.26
C VAL A 181 13.79 27.96 -15.56
N GLU A 182 12.72 28.57 -15.06
CA GLU A 182 11.34 28.10 -15.31
C GLU A 182 10.99 28.07 -16.81
N LYS A 183 11.40 29.10 -17.56
CA LYS A 183 11.12 29.16 -19.01
C LYS A 183 11.76 28.02 -19.80
N ASN A 184 12.92 27.52 -19.36
CA ASN A 184 13.59 26.38 -19.97
C ASN A 184 12.95 25.04 -19.56
N VAL A 185 12.52 24.90 -18.30
CA VAL A 185 11.80 23.71 -17.81
C VAL A 185 10.46 23.53 -18.54
N LEU A 186 9.74 24.63 -18.77
CA LEU A 186 8.47 24.60 -19.48
C LEU A 186 8.66 24.18 -20.96
N ASP A 187 9.64 24.76 -21.67
CA ASP A 187 9.89 24.45 -23.09
C ASP A 187 10.29 22.97 -23.33
N VAL A 188 11.09 22.40 -22.41
CA VAL A 188 11.40 20.95 -22.41
C VAL A 188 10.13 20.11 -22.22
N THR A 189 9.26 20.50 -21.29
CA THR A 189 8.01 19.76 -20.99
C THR A 189 7.05 19.75 -22.18
N THR A 190 6.89 20.87 -22.91
CA THR A 190 6.08 20.91 -24.14
C THR A 190 6.67 20.11 -25.30
N LYS A 191 8.01 20.02 -25.44
CA LYS A 191 8.64 19.18 -26.48
C LYS A 191 8.42 17.69 -26.26
N ILE A 192 8.41 17.25 -25.00
CA ILE A 192 8.16 15.85 -24.61
C ILE A 192 6.70 15.45 -24.90
N LEU A 193 5.73 16.34 -24.66
CA LEU A 193 4.30 16.05 -24.85
C LEU A 193 3.80 16.25 -26.30
N GLY A 194 4.51 17.01 -27.13
CA GLY A 194 4.06 17.39 -28.47
C GLY A 194 4.36 16.40 -29.62
N SER A 195 5.26 15.43 -29.43
CA SER A 195 5.84 14.64 -30.53
C SER A 195 5.16 13.28 -30.76
N LYS A 196 3.91 13.31 -31.24
CA LYS A 196 3.28 12.17 -31.94
C LYS A 196 4.01 11.90 -33.27
N LYS A 197 4.99 11.00 -33.28
CA LYS A 197 5.45 10.29 -34.49
C LYS A 197 6.15 8.98 -34.11
N GLU A 198 5.99 7.96 -34.94
CA GLU A 198 6.63 6.66 -34.78
C GLU A 198 8.16 6.78 -34.89
N LEU A 199 8.93 5.99 -34.14
CA LEU A 199 9.84 4.96 -34.67
C LEU A 199 10.78 4.34 -33.61
N ALA A 200 11.30 3.17 -34.00
CA ALA A 200 12.41 2.39 -33.47
C ALA A 200 13.25 2.97 -32.31
N ILE A 201 13.33 2.21 -31.21
CA ILE A 201 14.41 2.34 -30.22
C ILE A 201 15.69 1.77 -30.84
N GLU A 202 16.55 2.63 -31.39
CA GLU A 202 17.93 2.25 -31.69
C GLU A 202 18.76 2.17 -30.40
N LYS A 203 19.52 1.08 -30.30
CA LYS A 203 20.02 0.51 -29.04
C LYS A 203 21.17 1.28 -28.39
N GLU A 204 21.65 2.35 -29.02
CA GLU A 204 22.93 3.00 -28.73
C GLU A 204 22.76 4.37 -28.03
N SER A 205 21.60 5.03 -28.19
CA SER A 205 21.32 6.33 -27.56
C SER A 205 21.09 6.23 -26.04
N PHE A 206 20.44 5.15 -25.58
CA PHE A 206 20.06 5.00 -24.17
C PHE A 206 21.25 4.89 -23.22
N THR A 207 22.36 4.29 -23.67
CA THR A 207 23.59 4.15 -22.87
C THR A 207 24.32 5.49 -22.70
N ASN A 208 24.50 6.24 -23.79
CA ASN A 208 25.23 7.51 -23.76
C ASN A 208 24.48 8.64 -23.05
N PHE A 209 23.14 8.66 -23.12
CA PHE A 209 22.32 9.63 -22.38
C PHE A 209 22.45 9.41 -20.86
N VAL A 210 22.35 8.14 -20.41
CA VAL A 210 22.42 7.79 -18.99
C VAL A 210 23.82 8.00 -18.40
N GLU A 211 24.90 7.66 -19.12
CA GLU A 211 26.27 7.86 -18.61
C GLU A 211 26.68 9.34 -18.51
N THR A 212 26.15 10.21 -19.38
CA THR A 212 26.45 11.65 -19.35
C THR A 212 25.79 12.32 -18.14
N GLU A 213 24.51 12.03 -17.87
CA GLU A 213 23.78 12.55 -16.72
C GLU A 213 24.33 12.03 -15.39
N ILE A 214 24.69 10.74 -15.30
CA ILE A 214 25.26 10.14 -14.07
C ILE A 214 26.57 10.81 -13.65
N LYS A 215 27.37 11.30 -14.60
CA LYS A 215 28.64 12.00 -14.30
C LYS A 215 28.43 13.36 -13.63
N ALA A 216 27.25 13.98 -13.82
CA ALA A 216 26.86 15.25 -13.20
C ALA A 216 26.20 15.10 -11.81
N LEU A 217 25.72 13.90 -11.46
CA LEU A 217 24.76 13.69 -10.35
C LEU A 217 25.35 12.92 -9.15
N LYS A 218 26.49 13.36 -8.61
CA LYS A 218 27.01 12.90 -7.32
C LYS A 218 26.34 13.62 -6.14
N ASP A 219 25.03 13.43 -5.93
CA ASP A 219 24.40 13.92 -4.70
C ASP A 219 23.24 13.08 -4.15
N LYS A 220 23.01 13.23 -2.84
CA LYS A 220 22.20 12.35 -1.98
C LYS A 220 20.74 12.21 -2.41
N LYS A 221 20.20 13.26 -3.07
CA LYS A 221 18.83 13.37 -3.60
C LYS A 221 18.46 12.23 -4.57
N VAL A 222 19.42 11.80 -5.40
CA VAL A 222 19.21 10.75 -6.40
C VAL A 222 18.96 9.37 -5.77
N LYS A 223 19.46 9.10 -4.55
CA LYS A 223 19.18 7.83 -3.86
C LYS A 223 17.73 7.70 -3.39
N GLU A 224 16.99 8.79 -3.27
CA GLU A 224 15.58 8.78 -2.85
C GLU A 224 14.62 8.78 -4.04
N GLU A 225 14.95 9.45 -5.14
CA GLU A 225 14.20 9.34 -6.40
C GLU A 225 14.35 7.95 -7.03
N ILE A 226 15.55 7.35 -6.97
CA ILE A 226 15.77 5.95 -7.37
C ILE A 226 14.86 5.00 -6.56
N ARG A 227 14.68 5.21 -5.23
CA ARG A 227 13.74 4.42 -4.39
C ARG A 227 12.26 4.58 -4.75
N ASN A 228 11.86 5.58 -5.55
CA ASN A 228 10.47 5.72 -6.00
C ASN A 228 10.19 4.94 -7.29
N TYR A 229 11.22 4.53 -8.05
CA TYR A 229 11.11 3.53 -9.11
C TYR A 229 11.32 2.11 -8.54
N ASN A 230 10.41 1.67 -7.66
CA ASN A 230 10.44 0.29 -7.12
C ASN A 230 9.95 -0.77 -8.14
N ALA A 231 9.36 -0.36 -9.26
CA ALA A 231 8.89 -1.24 -10.32
C ALA A 231 9.35 -0.78 -11.73
N ILE A 232 9.70 -1.73 -12.60
CA ILE A 232 9.85 -1.53 -14.04
C ILE A 232 8.45 -1.68 -14.66
N LYS A 233 7.82 -0.58 -15.07
CA LYS A 233 6.45 -0.60 -15.62
C LYS A 233 6.42 -0.55 -17.14
N ILE A 234 5.70 -1.49 -17.76
CA ILE A 234 5.40 -1.55 -19.19
C ILE A 234 3.87 -1.45 -19.33
N ASP A 235 3.36 -0.24 -19.59
CA ASP A 235 1.93 0.00 -19.79
C ASP A 235 1.59 0.03 -21.28
N LEU A 236 0.76 -0.91 -21.71
CA LEU A 236 0.22 -1.04 -23.07
C LEU A 236 -1.31 -1.06 -23.07
N THR A 237 -1.97 -0.65 -21.97
CA THR A 237 -3.44 -0.69 -21.82
C THR A 237 -4.19 0.19 -22.83
N SER A 238 -3.53 1.20 -23.40
CA SER A 238 -4.07 2.07 -24.46
C SER A 238 -3.95 1.49 -25.87
N LYS A 239 -3.31 0.31 -26.03
CA LYS A 239 -3.13 -0.37 -27.32
C LYS A 239 -4.00 -1.63 -27.38
N SER A 240 -4.81 -1.72 -28.43
CA SER A 240 -5.40 -2.99 -28.86
C SER A 240 -4.28 -3.92 -29.33
N LEU A 241 -3.92 -4.90 -28.49
CA LEU A 241 -2.95 -5.95 -28.83
C LEU A 241 -3.66 -7.16 -29.45
N GLY A 242 -4.97 -7.28 -29.24
CA GLY A 242 -5.75 -8.42 -29.72
C GLY A 242 -5.44 -9.71 -28.94
N LYS A 243 -5.87 -10.84 -29.49
CA LYS A 243 -5.84 -12.13 -28.79
C LYS A 243 -4.49 -12.84 -28.80
N GLU A 244 -3.51 -12.39 -29.57
CA GLU A 244 -2.18 -13.01 -29.63
C GLU A 244 -1.12 -11.94 -29.82
N PHE A 245 -0.20 -11.82 -28.86
CA PHE A 245 0.83 -10.78 -28.87
C PHE A 245 2.12 -11.20 -28.17
N GLU A 246 3.20 -10.50 -28.53
CA GLU A 246 4.53 -10.63 -27.97
C GLU A 246 5.01 -9.29 -27.38
N ILE A 247 5.60 -9.33 -26.19
CA ILE A 247 6.25 -8.18 -25.54
C ILE A 247 7.69 -8.56 -25.23
N LYS A 248 8.64 -7.80 -25.79
CA LYS A 248 10.07 -7.94 -25.52
C LYS A 248 10.46 -7.04 -24.36
N ILE A 249 10.94 -7.65 -23.28
CA ILE A 249 11.34 -7.00 -22.03
C ILE A 249 12.89 -6.95 -22.03
N PRO A 250 13.52 -5.78 -21.89
CA PRO A 250 14.99 -5.69 -21.82
C PRO A 250 15.60 -6.53 -20.68
N PRO A 251 16.91 -6.86 -20.75
CA PRO A 251 17.65 -7.42 -19.62
C PRO A 251 17.44 -6.62 -18.33
N LEU A 252 17.10 -7.32 -17.25
CA LEU A 252 16.76 -6.76 -15.94
C LEU A 252 18.01 -6.49 -15.08
N ASP A 253 19.14 -7.12 -15.39
CA ASP A 253 20.45 -6.88 -14.75
C ASP A 253 20.99 -5.46 -15.00
N LYS A 254 20.59 -4.86 -16.11
CA LYS A 254 20.96 -3.50 -16.55
C LYS A 254 19.94 -2.44 -16.16
N ALA A 255 18.84 -2.82 -15.51
CA ALA A 255 17.87 -1.86 -15.00
C ALA A 255 18.42 -1.11 -13.77
N ILE A 256 18.07 0.17 -13.65
CA ILE A 256 18.64 1.06 -12.62
C ILE A 256 18.28 0.56 -11.20
N ASN A 257 19.26 0.61 -10.30
CA ASN A 257 19.38 -0.17 -9.05
C ASN A 257 18.40 0.17 -7.90
N ALA A 258 17.09 0.15 -8.15
CA ALA A 258 16.07 0.06 -7.08
C ALA A 258 14.76 -0.61 -7.48
N ALA A 259 14.46 -0.76 -8.77
CA ALA A 259 13.30 -1.52 -9.18
C ALA A 259 13.49 -3.00 -8.85
N ASN A 260 12.72 -3.49 -7.89
CA ASN A 260 12.63 -4.91 -7.55
C ASN A 260 11.44 -5.56 -8.23
N GLU A 261 10.35 -4.83 -8.49
CA GLU A 261 9.17 -5.35 -9.19
C GLU A 261 9.24 -5.07 -10.71
N VAL A 262 8.55 -5.88 -11.50
CA VAL A 262 8.29 -5.68 -12.92
C VAL A 262 6.78 -5.75 -13.09
N GLU A 263 6.18 -4.73 -13.67
CA GLU A 263 4.75 -4.63 -13.97
C GLU A 263 4.56 -4.56 -15.48
N ILE A 264 3.69 -5.40 -16.03
CA ILE A 264 3.30 -5.39 -17.44
C ILE A 264 1.78 -5.32 -17.49
N ASP A 265 1.24 -4.19 -17.90
CA ASP A 265 -0.20 -3.95 -17.98
C ASP A 265 -0.64 -3.94 -19.45
N THR A 266 -1.62 -4.77 -19.80
CA THR A 266 -2.26 -4.80 -21.13
C THR A 266 -3.77 -4.78 -20.98
N GLU A 267 -4.51 -4.72 -22.10
CA GLU A 267 -5.97 -4.89 -22.10
C GLU A 267 -6.41 -6.29 -21.62
N ASN A 268 -5.64 -7.35 -21.92
CA ASN A 268 -6.08 -8.75 -21.81
C ASN A 268 -5.39 -9.53 -20.68
N VAL A 269 -4.19 -9.13 -20.25
CA VAL A 269 -3.42 -9.76 -19.16
C VAL A 269 -2.56 -8.68 -18.48
N ASN A 270 -2.59 -8.61 -17.15
CA ASN A 270 -1.59 -7.88 -16.38
C ASN A 270 -0.70 -8.89 -15.63
N LEU A 271 0.61 -8.66 -15.62
CA LEU A 271 1.61 -9.52 -14.98
C LEU A 271 2.47 -8.66 -14.04
N SER A 272 2.60 -9.04 -12.76
CA SER A 272 3.57 -8.43 -11.83
C SER A 272 4.47 -9.48 -11.20
N PHE A 273 5.77 -9.20 -11.08
CA PHE A 273 6.71 -10.08 -10.41
C PHE A 273 7.91 -9.35 -9.80
N ASP A 274 8.37 -9.80 -8.65
CA ASP A 274 9.69 -9.46 -8.13
C ASP A 274 10.76 -10.06 -9.08
N ARG A 275 11.75 -9.28 -9.52
CA ARG A 275 12.87 -9.73 -10.36
C ARG A 275 13.65 -10.89 -9.71
N GLU A 276 13.68 -10.97 -8.39
CA GLU A 276 14.30 -12.06 -7.63
C GLU A 276 13.45 -13.35 -7.65
N SER A 277 12.31 -13.34 -8.36
CA SER A 277 11.60 -14.55 -8.80
C SER A 277 12.32 -15.29 -9.93
N LEU A 278 13.27 -14.64 -10.62
CA LEU A 278 14.08 -15.20 -11.72
C LEU A 278 15.49 -15.60 -11.27
N THR A 279 16.23 -16.35 -12.12
CA THR A 279 17.66 -16.61 -11.87
C THR A 279 18.53 -15.39 -12.23
N ASP A 280 19.77 -15.37 -11.71
CA ASP A 280 20.74 -14.31 -12.04
C ASP A 280 21.28 -14.41 -13.49
N GLU A 281 20.98 -15.52 -14.18
CA GLU A 281 21.25 -15.71 -15.60
C GLU A 281 20.09 -15.21 -16.47
N ASP A 282 18.85 -15.56 -16.12
CA ASP A 282 17.64 -15.06 -16.80
C ASP A 282 17.60 -13.53 -16.80
N LYS A 283 17.91 -12.91 -15.66
CA LYS A 283 17.94 -11.44 -15.51
C LYS A 283 18.91 -10.76 -16.49
N LYS A 284 19.95 -11.43 -16.99
CA LYS A 284 20.96 -10.87 -17.91
C LYS A 284 20.54 -10.90 -19.38
N SER A 285 19.41 -11.55 -19.68
CA SER A 285 18.94 -11.80 -21.04
C SER A 285 17.67 -11.02 -21.35
N GLN A 286 17.42 -10.77 -22.64
CA GLN A 286 16.13 -10.24 -23.06
C GLN A 286 15.05 -11.29 -22.79
N LEU A 287 14.02 -10.90 -22.03
CA LEU A 287 12.86 -11.75 -21.80
C LEU A 287 11.82 -11.49 -22.89
N THR A 288 11.08 -12.52 -23.25
CA THR A 288 9.99 -12.43 -24.24
C THR A 288 8.72 -13.00 -23.62
N LEU A 289 7.73 -12.13 -23.37
CA LEU A 289 6.39 -12.53 -22.91
C LEU A 289 5.54 -12.81 -24.15
N ASN A 290 4.97 -14.00 -24.24
CA ASN A 290 3.95 -14.36 -25.21
C ASN A 290 2.62 -14.58 -24.49
N VAL A 291 1.56 -14.00 -25.03
CA VAL A 291 0.17 -14.20 -24.57
C VAL A 291 -0.67 -14.59 -25.77
N LYS A 292 -1.43 -15.68 -25.63
CA LYS A 292 -2.47 -16.09 -26.57
C LYS A 292 -3.76 -16.43 -25.82
N GLU A 293 -4.85 -15.74 -26.14
CA GLU A 293 -6.19 -16.04 -25.66
C GLU A 293 -6.97 -16.81 -26.73
N ASP A 294 -7.43 -18.00 -26.39
CA ASP A 294 -8.42 -18.74 -27.18
C ASP A 294 -9.56 -19.22 -26.27
N ASN A 295 -10.82 -18.89 -26.60
CA ASN A 295 -12.01 -19.29 -25.85
C ASN A 295 -11.93 -19.11 -24.31
N ASN A 296 -11.43 -17.96 -23.84
CA ASN A 296 -11.14 -17.64 -22.43
C ASN A 296 -10.07 -18.53 -21.77
N ILE A 297 -9.20 -19.16 -22.56
CA ILE A 297 -7.97 -19.83 -22.13
C ILE A 297 -6.80 -18.92 -22.48
N TYR A 298 -6.16 -18.35 -21.46
CA TYR A 298 -5.00 -17.48 -21.54
C TYR A 298 -3.74 -18.34 -21.45
N ASN A 299 -3.11 -18.61 -22.59
CA ASN A 299 -1.80 -19.25 -22.67
C ASN A 299 -0.72 -18.17 -22.51
N ILE A 300 -0.14 -18.09 -21.32
CA ILE A 300 0.86 -17.08 -20.95
C ILE A 300 2.20 -17.81 -20.81
N LYS A 301 3.24 -17.32 -21.49
CA LYS A 301 4.60 -17.89 -21.45
C LYS A 301 5.65 -16.78 -21.40
N LEU A 302 6.73 -17.01 -20.68
CA LEU A 302 7.90 -16.13 -20.65
C LEU A 302 9.12 -16.92 -21.11
N TYR A 303 9.96 -16.32 -21.97
CA TYR A 303 11.14 -16.96 -22.53
C TYR A 303 12.42 -16.16 -22.31
N VAL A 304 13.54 -16.85 -22.19
CA VAL A 304 14.92 -16.35 -22.32
C VAL A 304 15.51 -16.95 -23.59
N GLY A 305 15.67 -16.14 -24.63
CA GLY A 305 15.94 -16.65 -25.98
C GLY A 305 14.85 -17.65 -26.41
N ASN A 306 15.22 -18.91 -26.66
CA ASN A 306 14.29 -19.98 -27.01
C ASN A 306 13.82 -20.82 -25.79
N ASN A 307 14.36 -20.58 -24.59
CA ASN A 307 14.07 -21.39 -23.40
C ASN A 307 12.90 -20.80 -22.62
N SER A 308 11.86 -21.59 -22.34
CA SER A 308 10.71 -21.14 -21.54
C SER A 308 11.02 -21.15 -20.04
N ILE A 309 10.80 -20.03 -19.37
CA ILE A 309 10.77 -19.94 -17.89
C ILE A 309 9.50 -20.64 -17.40
N SER A 310 9.67 -21.86 -16.89
CA SER A 310 8.58 -22.74 -16.45
C SER A 310 8.28 -22.67 -14.95
N LYS A 311 9.23 -22.19 -14.13
CA LYS A 311 9.09 -22.04 -12.68
C LYS A 311 9.75 -20.75 -12.20
N PHE A 312 9.20 -20.16 -11.15
CA PHE A 312 9.69 -18.95 -10.48
C PHE A 312 10.12 -19.26 -9.03
N LYS A 313 11.18 -18.58 -8.55
CA LYS A 313 11.68 -18.69 -7.16
C LYS A 313 10.69 -18.16 -6.12
N LYS A 314 9.90 -17.15 -6.51
CA LYS A 314 8.80 -16.57 -5.73
C LYS A 314 7.55 -16.54 -6.62
N PRO A 315 6.33 -16.55 -6.06
CA PRO A 315 5.11 -16.40 -6.85
C PRO A 315 5.05 -15.04 -7.54
N ILE A 316 4.57 -15.06 -8.78
CA ILE A 316 4.22 -13.89 -9.57
C ILE A 316 2.70 -13.65 -9.46
N LYS A 317 2.25 -12.42 -9.71
CA LYS A 317 0.82 -12.07 -9.80
C LYS A 317 0.39 -11.99 -11.25
N ILE A 318 -0.77 -12.54 -11.56
CA ILE A 318 -1.43 -12.40 -12.87
C ILE A 318 -2.83 -11.89 -12.62
N THR A 319 -3.25 -10.91 -13.43
CA THR A 319 -4.63 -10.41 -13.45
C THR A 319 -5.24 -10.63 -14.82
N LEU A 320 -6.42 -11.23 -14.86
CA LEU A 320 -7.19 -11.51 -16.07
C LEU A 320 -8.51 -10.72 -16.04
N PRO A 321 -8.98 -10.15 -17.16
CA PRO A 321 -10.31 -9.58 -17.24
C PRO A 321 -11.37 -10.69 -17.11
N TYR A 322 -12.48 -10.40 -16.45
CA TYR A 322 -13.63 -11.29 -16.40
C TYR A 322 -14.94 -10.51 -16.22
N LYS A 323 -15.86 -10.67 -17.17
CA LYS A 323 -17.22 -10.13 -17.06
C LYS A 323 -18.13 -11.20 -16.46
N LEU A 324 -18.59 -10.99 -15.23
CA LEU A 324 -19.60 -11.84 -14.59
C LEU A 324 -20.84 -12.00 -15.50
N LYS A 325 -21.30 -13.24 -15.64
CA LYS A 325 -22.58 -13.55 -16.29
C LYS A 325 -23.72 -13.40 -15.29
N SER A 326 -24.96 -13.37 -15.77
CA SER A 326 -26.14 -13.30 -14.91
C SER A 326 -26.17 -14.48 -13.92
N GLY A 327 -26.33 -14.17 -12.62
CA GLY A 327 -26.32 -15.17 -11.54
C GLY A 327 -24.93 -15.63 -11.06
N GLU A 328 -23.83 -15.18 -11.67
CA GLU A 328 -22.48 -15.50 -11.18
C GLU A 328 -22.07 -14.55 -10.03
N GLU A 329 -21.56 -15.09 -8.92
CA GLU A 329 -20.97 -14.31 -7.82
C GLU A 329 -19.44 -14.36 -7.85
N GLY A 330 -18.79 -13.18 -7.87
CA GLY A 330 -17.32 -13.07 -7.94
C GLY A 330 -16.56 -13.76 -6.81
N LYS A 331 -17.17 -13.92 -5.62
CA LYS A 331 -16.59 -14.65 -4.50
C LYS A 331 -16.37 -16.15 -4.80
N PHE A 332 -17.13 -16.72 -5.73
CA PHE A 332 -17.03 -18.12 -6.19
C PHE A 332 -16.29 -18.29 -7.52
N LEU A 333 -15.83 -17.20 -8.15
CA LEU A 333 -14.90 -17.30 -9.27
C LEU A 333 -13.55 -17.85 -8.81
N SER A 334 -12.90 -18.58 -9.69
CA SER A 334 -11.52 -19.01 -9.52
C SER A 334 -10.81 -19.12 -10.87
N VAL A 335 -9.51 -18.86 -10.84
CA VAL A 335 -8.61 -19.18 -11.95
C VAL A 335 -8.26 -20.66 -11.87
N PHE A 336 -8.15 -21.30 -13.03
CA PHE A 336 -7.77 -22.69 -13.19
C PHE A 336 -6.54 -22.80 -14.06
N TYR A 337 -5.53 -23.52 -13.58
CA TYR A 337 -4.50 -24.08 -14.45
C TYR A 337 -5.14 -25.16 -15.34
N VAL A 338 -4.83 -25.11 -16.63
CA VAL A 338 -5.23 -26.11 -17.63
C VAL A 338 -4.00 -26.93 -18.01
N ASP A 339 -3.99 -28.22 -17.67
CA ASP A 339 -2.89 -29.12 -18.04
C ASP A 339 -2.98 -29.59 -19.51
N ALA A 340 -1.96 -30.34 -19.95
CA ALA A 340 -1.88 -30.84 -21.33
C ALA A 340 -3.00 -31.82 -21.73
N LEU A 341 -3.77 -32.33 -20.75
CA LEU A 341 -4.93 -33.20 -20.96
C LEU A 341 -6.26 -32.44 -20.79
N GLY A 342 -6.22 -31.11 -20.59
CA GLY A 342 -7.38 -30.27 -20.34
C GLY A 342 -7.93 -30.36 -18.91
N LYS A 343 -7.23 -31.03 -17.98
CA LYS A 343 -7.66 -31.11 -16.58
C LYS A 343 -7.48 -29.75 -15.92
N LEU A 344 -8.50 -29.36 -15.16
CA LEU A 344 -8.60 -28.05 -14.53
C LEU A 344 -8.26 -28.13 -13.04
N THR A 345 -7.19 -27.45 -12.62
CA THR A 345 -6.77 -27.35 -11.20
C THR A 345 -7.00 -25.93 -10.69
N PRO A 346 -7.76 -25.70 -9.59
CA PRO A 346 -8.02 -24.36 -9.09
C PRO A 346 -6.75 -23.73 -8.49
N MET A 347 -6.47 -22.49 -8.89
CA MET A 347 -5.33 -21.67 -8.49
C MET A 347 -5.77 -20.44 -7.65
N GLY A 348 -6.98 -20.50 -7.08
CA GLY A 348 -7.59 -19.41 -6.33
C GLY A 348 -7.95 -18.19 -7.17
N GLY A 349 -7.51 -17.02 -6.72
CA GLY A 349 -7.78 -15.73 -7.34
C GLY A 349 -8.90 -14.92 -6.67
N VAL A 350 -8.75 -13.60 -6.70
CA VAL A 350 -9.60 -12.61 -6.04
C VAL A 350 -10.25 -11.75 -7.11
N TYR A 351 -11.58 -11.69 -7.13
CA TYR A 351 -12.32 -10.92 -8.13
C TYR A 351 -12.66 -9.52 -7.61
N LYS A 352 -12.29 -8.50 -8.36
CA LYS A 352 -12.59 -7.09 -8.09
C LYS A 352 -12.72 -6.33 -9.42
N GLU A 353 -13.74 -5.47 -9.53
CA GLU A 353 -13.86 -4.49 -10.62
C GLU A 353 -13.71 -5.06 -12.05
N GLY A 354 -14.31 -6.21 -12.33
CA GLY A 354 -14.27 -6.83 -13.66
C GLY A 354 -12.95 -7.55 -13.99
N LYS A 355 -12.10 -7.77 -12.98
CA LYS A 355 -10.82 -8.49 -13.10
C LYS A 355 -10.70 -9.55 -12.00
N ILE A 356 -9.93 -10.60 -12.26
CA ILE A 356 -9.51 -11.59 -11.26
C ILE A 356 -7.99 -11.64 -11.17
N THR A 357 -7.45 -11.42 -9.97
CA THR A 357 -6.01 -11.45 -9.70
C THR A 357 -5.66 -12.69 -8.89
N PHE A 358 -4.66 -13.46 -9.33
CA PHE A 358 -4.17 -14.65 -8.64
C PHE A 358 -2.64 -14.68 -8.60
N SER A 359 -2.08 -15.52 -7.72
CA SER A 359 -0.64 -15.78 -7.68
C SER A 359 -0.33 -17.16 -8.24
N THR A 360 0.85 -17.30 -8.85
CA THR A 360 1.33 -18.58 -9.40
C THR A 360 2.85 -18.63 -9.36
N ASN A 361 3.42 -19.84 -9.29
CA ASN A 361 4.86 -20.08 -9.40
C ASN A 361 5.28 -20.62 -10.79
N HIS A 362 4.33 -20.73 -11.72
CA HIS A 362 4.54 -21.20 -13.10
C HIS A 362 3.70 -20.40 -14.10
N LEU A 363 4.13 -20.40 -15.36
CA LEU A 363 3.38 -19.87 -16.50
C LEU A 363 2.90 -21.00 -17.41
N SER A 364 1.66 -20.89 -17.88
CA SER A 364 0.93 -21.97 -18.55
C SER A 364 -0.38 -21.45 -19.18
N ALA A 365 -1.26 -22.37 -19.61
CA ALA A 365 -2.64 -22.06 -19.90
C ALA A 365 -3.47 -21.88 -18.61
N PHE A 366 -4.24 -20.79 -18.55
CA PHE A 366 -5.16 -20.48 -17.45
C PHE A 366 -6.55 -20.15 -17.98
N THR A 367 -7.60 -20.46 -17.22
CA THR A 367 -8.97 -20.04 -17.53
C THR A 367 -9.73 -19.63 -16.28
N VAL A 368 -10.78 -18.82 -16.42
CA VAL A 368 -11.58 -18.29 -15.32
C VAL A 368 -12.99 -18.86 -15.38
N LYS A 369 -13.46 -19.45 -14.27
CA LYS A 369 -14.84 -19.95 -14.16
C LYS A 369 -15.34 -19.91 -12.71
N ILE A 370 -16.65 -19.99 -12.55
CA ILE A 370 -17.28 -20.29 -11.26
C ILE A 370 -16.93 -21.73 -10.85
N ASN A 371 -16.61 -21.90 -9.56
CA ASN A 371 -16.36 -23.21 -8.94
C ASN A 371 -17.06 -23.33 -7.59
N GLU A 372 -18.29 -22.82 -7.50
CA GLU A 372 -19.05 -22.76 -6.25
C GLU A 372 -19.01 -24.10 -5.49
N LYS A 373 -18.57 -24.05 -4.23
CA LYS A 373 -18.63 -25.15 -3.27
C LYS A 373 -19.61 -24.82 -2.16
N LYS A 374 -20.33 -25.85 -1.71
CA LYS A 374 -21.31 -25.79 -0.63
C LYS A 374 -21.15 -27.02 0.23
N PHE A 375 -21.26 -26.86 1.54
CA PHE A 375 -21.21 -27.94 2.52
C PHE A 375 -22.48 -27.95 3.37
N SER A 376 -22.99 -29.13 3.71
CA SER A 376 -24.29 -29.31 4.36
C SER A 376 -24.27 -29.09 5.87
N ASP A 377 -23.09 -29.09 6.48
CA ASP A 377 -22.82 -29.05 7.92
C ASP A 377 -22.49 -27.64 8.46
N LEU A 378 -22.69 -26.59 7.66
CA LEU A 378 -22.40 -25.19 8.03
C LEU A 378 -23.54 -24.48 8.78
N LYS A 379 -24.57 -25.20 9.22
CA LYS A 379 -25.69 -24.63 10.01
C LYS A 379 -25.17 -24.16 11.38
N GLY A 380 -25.43 -22.91 11.74
CA GLY A 380 -24.88 -22.28 12.96
C GLY A 380 -23.50 -21.65 12.76
N TYR A 381 -22.91 -21.78 11.57
CA TYR A 381 -21.65 -21.17 11.17
C TYR A 381 -21.85 -20.11 10.07
N ASP A 382 -23.00 -19.42 10.05
CA ASP A 382 -23.35 -18.47 9.00
C ASP A 382 -22.33 -17.31 8.86
N TRP A 383 -21.62 -16.96 9.94
CA TRP A 383 -20.49 -16.01 9.95
C TRP A 383 -19.26 -16.48 9.14
N ALA A 384 -19.04 -17.80 9.05
CA ALA A 384 -17.93 -18.42 8.32
C ALA A 384 -18.36 -19.00 6.96
N LYS A 385 -19.65 -19.28 6.77
CA LYS A 385 -20.21 -20.08 5.67
C LYS A 385 -19.78 -19.62 4.28
N ASP A 386 -19.97 -18.34 3.97
CA ASP A 386 -19.59 -17.78 2.67
C ASP A 386 -18.06 -17.74 2.48
N LYS A 387 -17.31 -17.55 3.57
CA LYS A 387 -15.84 -17.54 3.57
C LYS A 387 -15.28 -18.93 3.27
N ILE A 388 -15.81 -19.95 3.94
CA ILE A 388 -15.53 -21.37 3.72
C ILE A 388 -15.84 -21.75 2.27
N ASN A 389 -17.05 -21.44 1.79
CA ASN A 389 -17.47 -21.74 0.43
C ASN A 389 -16.61 -21.02 -0.62
N SER A 390 -16.21 -19.76 -0.37
CA SER A 390 -15.32 -18.99 -1.25
C SER A 390 -13.90 -19.58 -1.31
N LEU A 391 -13.28 -19.86 -0.16
CA LEU A 391 -11.95 -20.48 -0.11
C LEU A 391 -11.93 -21.89 -0.72
N ALA A 392 -13.03 -22.64 -0.59
CA ALA A 392 -13.18 -23.96 -1.20
C ALA A 392 -13.41 -23.88 -2.71
N SER A 393 -14.15 -22.87 -3.18
CA SER A 393 -14.23 -22.55 -4.61
C SER A 393 -12.85 -22.24 -5.18
N LYS A 394 -12.03 -21.52 -4.40
CA LYS A 394 -10.64 -21.15 -4.71
C LYS A 394 -9.62 -22.30 -4.58
N GLY A 395 -10.03 -23.48 -4.12
CA GLY A 395 -9.14 -24.64 -3.93
C GLY A 395 -8.13 -24.49 -2.79
N ILE A 396 -8.26 -23.45 -1.96
CA ILE A 396 -7.35 -23.20 -0.82
C ILE A 396 -7.66 -24.20 0.29
N ILE A 397 -8.93 -24.33 0.65
CA ILE A 397 -9.43 -25.24 1.68
C ILE A 397 -10.36 -26.31 1.11
N ASN A 398 -10.23 -27.54 1.60
CA ASN A 398 -11.10 -28.65 1.22
C ASN A 398 -11.94 -29.08 2.43
N GLY A 399 -13.15 -29.58 2.17
CA GLY A 399 -13.94 -30.29 3.18
C GLY A 399 -13.28 -31.62 3.57
N LYS A 400 -13.75 -32.22 4.68
CA LYS A 400 -13.41 -33.60 5.04
C LYS A 400 -14.03 -34.60 4.06
N SER A 401 -15.12 -34.23 3.38
CA SER A 401 -15.68 -34.93 2.23
C SER A 401 -16.19 -33.94 1.17
N GLN A 402 -16.83 -34.43 0.10
CA GLN A 402 -17.49 -33.57 -0.89
C GLN A 402 -18.66 -32.76 -0.32
N MET A 403 -19.29 -33.23 0.77
CA MET A 403 -20.47 -32.59 1.37
C MET A 403 -20.22 -32.00 2.77
N LEU A 404 -19.19 -32.48 3.49
CA LEU A 404 -18.92 -32.11 4.86
C LEU A 404 -17.63 -31.30 4.98
N PHE A 405 -17.72 -30.14 5.61
CA PHE A 405 -16.58 -29.29 5.92
C PHE A 405 -15.95 -29.60 7.28
N ASP A 406 -16.74 -30.05 8.24
CA ASP A 406 -16.43 -30.15 9.67
C ASP A 406 -15.93 -28.81 10.26
N PRO A 407 -16.83 -27.82 10.45
CA PRO A 407 -16.45 -26.48 10.89
C PRO A 407 -15.95 -26.43 12.33
N SER A 408 -16.46 -27.31 13.20
CA SER A 408 -16.14 -27.40 14.63
C SER A 408 -14.82 -28.12 14.93
N SER A 409 -14.34 -29.00 14.05
CA SER A 409 -13.12 -29.76 14.31
C SER A 409 -11.90 -28.84 14.45
N PRO A 410 -11.05 -29.06 15.47
CA PRO A 410 -9.72 -28.48 15.53
C PRO A 410 -8.93 -28.81 14.26
N ILE A 411 -8.24 -27.80 13.71
CA ILE A 411 -7.37 -28.02 12.54
C ILE A 411 -6.00 -28.52 12.98
N THR A 412 -5.46 -29.51 12.26
CA THR A 412 -4.10 -30.01 12.51
C THR A 412 -3.04 -29.04 11.98
N ARG A 413 -1.83 -29.10 12.56
CA ARG A 413 -0.67 -28.32 12.08
C ARG A 413 -0.36 -28.63 10.61
N ALA A 414 -0.49 -29.89 10.18
CA ALA A 414 -0.35 -30.30 8.77
C ALA A 414 -1.41 -29.69 7.85
N GLU A 415 -2.70 -29.75 8.24
CA GLU A 415 -3.79 -29.14 7.46
C GLU A 415 -3.58 -27.64 7.31
N PHE A 416 -3.38 -26.90 8.40
CA PHE A 416 -3.14 -25.45 8.36
C PHE A 416 -1.95 -25.09 7.46
N THR A 417 -0.86 -25.84 7.56
CA THR A 417 0.33 -25.66 6.72
C THR A 417 0.04 -25.86 5.22
N ALA A 418 -0.81 -26.83 4.88
CA ALA A 418 -1.27 -27.04 3.51
C ALA A 418 -2.22 -25.93 3.01
N LEU A 419 -3.00 -25.30 3.89
CA LEU A 419 -3.84 -24.15 3.51
C LEU A 419 -2.99 -22.93 3.15
N ILE A 420 -2.05 -22.54 4.02
CA ILE A 420 -1.23 -21.33 3.80
C ILE A 420 -0.30 -21.48 2.59
N THR A 421 0.26 -22.67 2.34
CA THR A 421 1.14 -22.89 1.18
C THR A 421 0.38 -22.86 -0.15
N ARG A 422 -0.85 -23.40 -0.20
CA ARG A 422 -1.76 -23.23 -1.36
C ARG A 422 -2.16 -21.76 -1.55
N MET A 423 -2.59 -21.10 -0.47
CA MET A 423 -2.99 -19.69 -0.49
C MET A 423 -1.90 -18.77 -1.06
N LEU A 424 -0.64 -19.02 -0.69
CA LEU A 424 0.51 -18.24 -1.14
C LEU A 424 1.09 -18.72 -2.48
N SER A 425 0.62 -19.86 -3.01
CA SER A 425 1.11 -20.44 -4.27
C SER A 425 2.63 -20.67 -4.32
N TYR A 426 3.25 -20.95 -3.18
CA TYR A 426 4.68 -21.25 -3.09
C TYR A 426 5.01 -22.55 -3.83
N SER A 427 6.20 -22.57 -4.44
CA SER A 427 6.75 -23.74 -5.11
C SER A 427 7.11 -24.84 -4.11
N GLU A 428 7.09 -26.09 -4.58
CA GLU A 428 7.66 -27.21 -3.84
C GLU A 428 9.12 -26.94 -3.56
N SER A 429 9.49 -27.08 -2.28
CA SER A 429 10.85 -26.89 -1.81
C SER A 429 11.80 -27.93 -2.40
N ASN A 430 13.07 -27.56 -2.59
CA ASN A 430 14.16 -28.51 -2.86
C ASN A 430 14.97 -28.85 -1.60
N LYS A 431 14.69 -28.17 -0.48
CA LYS A 431 15.37 -28.35 0.80
C LYS A 431 14.81 -29.58 1.51
N GLU A 432 15.67 -30.40 2.10
CA GLU A 432 15.24 -31.49 2.99
C GLU A 432 14.89 -30.96 4.39
N ILE A 433 14.12 -31.74 5.15
CA ILE A 433 13.71 -31.42 6.52
C ILE A 433 14.05 -32.56 7.49
N ASP A 434 14.61 -32.20 8.64
CA ASP A 434 15.11 -33.14 9.66
C ASP A 434 14.06 -33.53 10.72
N PHE A 435 12.78 -33.20 10.48
CA PHE A 435 11.68 -33.54 11.38
C PHE A 435 11.35 -35.04 11.32
N LYS A 436 11.61 -35.75 12.43
CA LYS A 436 11.51 -37.23 12.53
C LYS A 436 10.07 -37.76 12.35
N ASP A 437 9.08 -36.92 12.62
CA ASP A 437 7.65 -37.19 12.48
C ASP A 437 7.06 -36.78 11.11
N VAL A 438 7.86 -36.15 10.24
CA VAL A 438 7.47 -35.73 8.88
C VAL A 438 8.10 -36.67 7.85
N LYS A 439 7.48 -37.84 7.65
CA LYS A 439 7.99 -38.89 6.77
C LYS A 439 7.72 -38.57 5.29
N LYS A 440 8.71 -38.82 4.43
CA LYS A 440 8.58 -38.76 2.96
C LYS A 440 7.39 -39.59 2.47
N GLY A 441 6.68 -39.09 1.46
CA GLY A 441 5.48 -39.72 0.91
C GLY A 441 4.18 -39.49 1.71
N LYS A 442 4.23 -38.80 2.86
CA LYS A 442 3.00 -38.29 3.51
C LYS A 442 2.43 -37.12 2.71
N TRP A 443 1.10 -37.02 2.65
CA TRP A 443 0.40 -35.98 1.87
C TRP A 443 0.78 -34.54 2.24
N TYR A 444 1.17 -34.32 3.49
CA TYR A 444 1.60 -33.01 4.02
C TYR A 444 3.11 -32.75 3.86
N TYR A 445 3.90 -33.73 3.41
CA TYR A 445 5.37 -33.66 3.44
C TYR A 445 5.88 -32.42 2.70
N GLU A 446 5.47 -32.24 1.44
CA GLU A 446 5.88 -31.10 0.61
C GLU A 446 5.38 -29.76 1.15
N ASN A 447 4.15 -29.70 1.69
CA ASN A 447 3.62 -28.48 2.30
C ASN A 447 4.43 -28.07 3.54
N VAL A 448 4.81 -29.03 4.40
CA VAL A 448 5.64 -28.77 5.59
C VAL A 448 7.05 -28.35 5.18
N LYS A 449 7.64 -29.02 4.19
CA LYS A 449 8.95 -28.72 3.63
C LYS A 449 9.02 -27.29 3.08
N THR A 450 8.06 -26.91 2.24
CA THR A 450 7.88 -25.55 1.71
C THR A 450 7.65 -24.52 2.83
N ALA A 451 6.71 -24.75 3.74
CA ALA A 451 6.43 -23.78 4.81
C ALA A 451 7.61 -23.58 5.78
N TYR A 452 8.48 -24.58 5.94
CA TYR A 452 9.71 -24.48 6.71
C TYR A 452 10.82 -23.73 5.97
N GLU A 453 11.03 -24.00 4.67
CA GLU A 453 12.01 -23.26 3.86
C GLU A 453 11.68 -21.76 3.79
N PHE A 454 10.42 -21.40 3.54
CA PHE A 454 9.96 -20.01 3.51
C PHE A 454 9.74 -19.40 4.91
N GLY A 455 10.09 -20.10 6.00
CA GLY A 455 10.06 -19.57 7.36
C GLY A 455 8.66 -19.26 7.93
N LEU A 456 7.59 -19.73 7.26
CA LEU A 456 6.20 -19.56 7.73
C LEU A 456 5.97 -20.35 9.02
N MET A 457 6.33 -21.64 8.98
CA MET A 457 6.14 -22.61 10.05
C MET A 457 7.48 -23.05 10.63
N LYS A 458 7.52 -23.24 11.95
CA LYS A 458 8.65 -23.85 12.67
C LYS A 458 8.21 -25.18 13.29
N GLY A 459 9.16 -26.06 13.58
CA GLY A 459 8.92 -27.24 14.40
C GLY A 459 8.48 -26.87 15.82
N VAL A 460 7.85 -27.81 16.53
CA VAL A 460 7.58 -27.68 17.98
C VAL A 460 8.84 -27.99 18.81
N SER A 461 9.85 -28.58 18.17
CA SER A 461 11.22 -28.70 18.64
C SER A 461 12.15 -28.71 17.41
N GLU A 462 13.46 -28.78 17.62
CA GLU A 462 14.46 -28.93 16.54
C GLU A 462 14.24 -30.19 15.68
N THR A 463 13.60 -31.24 16.23
CA THR A 463 13.48 -32.56 15.57
C THR A 463 12.06 -33.05 15.35
N ASN A 464 11.03 -32.29 15.75
CA ASN A 464 9.61 -32.66 15.56
C ASN A 464 8.76 -31.48 15.10
N PHE A 465 7.83 -31.75 14.18
CA PHE A 465 6.88 -30.79 13.66
C PHE A 465 5.47 -30.89 14.30
N ASN A 466 5.13 -32.05 14.85
CA ASN A 466 3.81 -32.47 15.31
C ASN A 466 2.70 -32.27 14.25
N PRO A 467 2.77 -32.94 13.07
CA PRO A 467 1.88 -32.70 11.94
C PRO A 467 0.40 -32.98 12.25
N GLU A 468 0.12 -34.09 12.93
CA GLU A 468 -1.26 -34.53 13.25
C GLU A 468 -1.83 -33.84 14.52
N GLY A 469 -1.01 -33.11 15.26
CA GLY A 469 -1.46 -32.36 16.43
C GLY A 469 -2.28 -31.13 16.05
N GLY A 470 -3.34 -30.85 16.79
CA GLY A 470 -4.08 -29.59 16.66
C GLY A 470 -3.18 -28.38 16.92
N ILE A 471 -3.35 -27.32 16.14
CA ILE A 471 -2.62 -26.04 16.30
C ILE A 471 -3.41 -25.09 17.23
N THR A 472 -2.73 -24.25 18.03
CA THR A 472 -3.41 -23.22 18.82
C THR A 472 -3.77 -21.98 17.99
N THR A 473 -4.71 -21.18 18.49
CA THR A 473 -5.06 -19.88 17.92
C THR A 473 -3.84 -18.96 17.85
N GLU A 474 -3.06 -18.83 18.93
CA GLU A 474 -1.85 -18.01 18.95
C GLU A 474 -0.75 -18.53 18.00
N GLU A 475 -0.56 -19.86 17.89
CA GLU A 475 0.34 -20.45 16.90
C GLU A 475 -0.06 -20.02 15.47
N VAL A 476 -1.35 -20.13 15.12
CA VAL A 476 -1.87 -19.67 13.82
C VAL A 476 -1.64 -18.17 13.64
N LEU A 477 -1.99 -17.34 14.61
CA LEU A 477 -1.81 -15.89 14.53
C LEU A 477 -0.34 -15.51 14.33
N THR A 478 0.62 -16.22 14.92
CA THR A 478 2.04 -15.96 14.66
C THR A 478 2.48 -16.31 13.24
N VAL A 479 1.88 -17.32 12.63
CA VAL A 479 2.14 -17.67 11.23
C VAL A 479 1.48 -16.66 10.29
N LEU A 480 0.24 -16.25 10.58
CA LEU A 480 -0.44 -15.19 9.82
C LEU A 480 0.31 -13.86 9.94
N SER A 481 0.80 -13.50 11.12
CA SER A 481 1.66 -12.34 11.33
C SER A 481 2.90 -12.35 10.45
N ARG A 482 3.61 -13.49 10.33
CA ARG A 482 4.77 -13.62 9.40
C ARG A 482 4.37 -13.39 7.95
N ILE A 483 3.22 -13.91 7.53
CA ILE A 483 2.67 -13.68 6.18
C ILE A 483 2.39 -12.18 5.97
N MET A 484 1.77 -11.49 6.93
CA MET A 484 1.50 -10.06 6.82
C MET A 484 2.79 -9.23 6.84
N LYS A 485 3.77 -9.57 7.69
CA LYS A 485 5.10 -8.94 7.70
C LYS A 485 5.83 -9.11 6.37
N SER A 486 5.72 -10.28 5.72
CA SER A 486 6.26 -10.51 4.37
C SER A 486 5.56 -9.70 3.26
N LYS A 487 4.30 -9.30 3.48
CA LYS A 487 3.54 -8.34 2.64
C LYS A 487 3.84 -6.87 2.99
N GLY A 488 4.76 -6.59 3.93
CA GLY A 488 5.16 -5.23 4.33
C GLY A 488 4.35 -4.60 5.46
N TYR A 489 3.46 -5.34 6.12
CA TYR A 489 2.73 -4.83 7.30
C TYR A 489 3.64 -4.79 8.53
N ILE A 490 3.59 -3.69 9.28
CA ILE A 490 4.45 -3.42 10.44
C ILE A 490 3.64 -3.66 11.73
N THR A 491 4.25 -4.29 12.74
CA THR A 491 3.65 -4.46 14.07
C THR A 491 3.33 -3.09 14.69
N PRO A 492 2.08 -2.82 15.10
CA PRO A 492 1.77 -1.62 15.90
C PRO A 492 2.34 -1.73 17.32
N ASN A 493 2.31 -0.64 18.09
CA ASN A 493 2.74 -0.67 19.48
C ASN A 493 1.78 -1.55 20.32
N TYR A 494 2.33 -2.54 21.04
CA TYR A 494 1.55 -3.53 21.79
C TYR A 494 0.60 -2.90 22.83
N ASN A 495 0.96 -1.73 23.38
CA ASN A 495 0.17 -1.03 24.39
C ASN A 495 -1.24 -0.61 23.92
N ASP A 496 -1.50 -0.54 22.62
CA ASP A 496 -2.81 -0.20 22.07
C ASP A 496 -3.78 -1.40 22.01
N ILE A 497 -3.30 -2.62 22.27
CA ILE A 497 -3.95 -3.89 21.89
C ILE A 497 -4.50 -4.66 23.10
N SER A 498 -4.10 -4.27 24.31
CA SER A 498 -4.46 -4.86 25.62
C SER A 498 -5.95 -4.78 26.01
N LYS A 499 -6.81 -4.25 25.15
CA LYS A 499 -8.26 -4.04 25.42
C LYS A 499 -9.16 -5.20 24.95
N THR A 500 -8.62 -6.23 24.29
CA THR A 500 -9.43 -7.28 23.65
C THR A 500 -9.35 -8.65 24.36
N TYR A 501 -8.20 -9.00 24.92
CA TYR A 501 -7.94 -10.27 25.62
C TYR A 501 -7.21 -9.99 26.93
N SER A 502 -7.35 -10.86 27.93
CA SER A 502 -6.57 -10.77 29.16
C SER A 502 -5.10 -11.04 28.87
N GLU A 503 -4.19 -10.30 29.51
CA GLU A 503 -2.73 -10.48 29.29
C GLU A 503 -2.20 -11.87 29.67
N ASN A 504 -3.01 -12.65 30.40
CA ASN A 504 -2.75 -14.02 30.84
C ASN A 504 -3.23 -15.10 29.83
N GLU A 505 -3.97 -14.72 28.78
CA GLU A 505 -4.51 -15.65 27.78
C GLU A 505 -3.59 -15.85 26.57
N ILE A 506 -2.63 -14.94 26.37
CA ILE A 506 -1.65 -14.93 25.27
C ILE A 506 -0.26 -15.21 25.83
N SER A 507 0.41 -16.24 25.31
CA SER A 507 1.80 -16.54 25.66
C SER A 507 2.73 -15.37 25.31
N SER A 508 3.71 -15.06 26.18
CA SER A 508 4.60 -13.90 26.01
C SER A 508 5.34 -13.85 24.66
N TRP A 509 5.63 -15.00 24.05
CA TRP A 509 6.29 -15.10 22.74
C TRP A 509 5.37 -14.76 21.55
N ALA A 510 4.05 -14.77 21.74
CA ALA A 510 3.05 -14.53 20.70
C ALA A 510 2.49 -13.10 20.72
N LYS A 511 2.72 -12.33 21.80
CA LYS A 511 2.09 -11.03 22.08
C LYS A 511 2.11 -10.04 20.89
N ASP A 512 3.29 -9.77 20.31
CA ASP A 512 3.43 -8.86 19.16
C ASP A 512 2.71 -9.35 17.90
N ASP A 513 2.75 -10.66 17.65
CA ASP A 513 2.19 -11.29 16.46
C ASP A 513 0.66 -11.39 16.52
N VAL A 514 0.11 -11.75 17.69
CA VAL A 514 -1.31 -11.63 18.00
C VAL A 514 -1.73 -10.16 17.88
N GLY A 515 -0.92 -9.23 18.42
CA GLY A 515 -1.14 -7.81 18.32
C GLY A 515 -1.36 -7.31 16.88
N LEU A 516 -0.41 -7.61 15.99
CA LEU A 516 -0.52 -7.26 14.57
C LEU A 516 -1.78 -7.84 13.94
N THR A 517 -2.04 -9.13 14.10
CA THR A 517 -3.17 -9.80 13.42
C THR A 517 -4.53 -9.31 13.91
N ILE A 518 -4.68 -8.97 15.20
CA ILE A 518 -5.87 -8.31 15.74
C ILE A 518 -6.02 -6.88 15.21
N SER A 519 -4.94 -6.09 15.11
CA SER A 519 -5.00 -4.73 14.54
C SER A 519 -5.45 -4.70 13.07
N LEU A 520 -5.14 -5.77 12.33
CA LEU A 520 -5.55 -5.99 10.94
C LEU A 520 -6.99 -6.54 10.82
N ASN A 521 -7.68 -6.72 11.95
CA ASN A 521 -9.06 -7.19 12.05
C ASN A 521 -9.29 -8.57 11.40
N LEU A 522 -8.27 -9.45 11.38
CA LEU A 522 -8.37 -10.77 10.73
C LEU A 522 -9.42 -11.68 11.41
N ASN A 523 -9.67 -11.47 12.70
CA ASN A 523 -10.63 -12.22 13.51
C ASN A 523 -12.03 -11.56 13.61
N LYS A 524 -12.31 -10.47 12.87
CA LYS A 524 -13.47 -9.57 13.11
C LYS A 524 -14.86 -10.23 13.16
N ASP A 525 -15.05 -11.34 12.46
CA ASP A 525 -16.32 -12.06 12.38
C ASP A 525 -16.31 -13.37 13.19
N ILE A 526 -15.23 -13.65 13.93
CA ILE A 526 -15.15 -14.77 14.87
C ILE A 526 -15.75 -14.31 16.21
N PRO A 527 -16.67 -15.07 16.83
CA PRO A 527 -17.19 -14.72 18.16
C PRO A 527 -16.07 -14.68 19.21
N LEU A 528 -15.88 -13.52 19.86
CA LEU A 528 -14.79 -13.32 20.83
C LEU A 528 -14.74 -14.35 21.96
N LYS A 529 -15.90 -14.83 22.43
CA LYS A 529 -16.01 -15.87 23.47
C LYS A 529 -15.40 -17.23 23.08
N ASP A 530 -15.27 -17.48 21.79
CA ASP A 530 -14.74 -18.74 21.24
C ASP A 530 -13.26 -18.57 20.82
N PHE A 531 -12.81 -17.33 20.59
CA PHE A 531 -11.45 -17.00 20.16
C PHE A 531 -10.45 -16.89 21.32
N ILE A 532 -10.09 -18.02 21.92
CA ILE A 532 -9.13 -18.07 23.04
C ILE A 532 -7.71 -18.36 22.49
N PRO A 533 -6.71 -17.47 22.67
CA PRO A 533 -5.40 -17.59 22.03
C PRO A 533 -4.64 -18.89 22.34
N ASN A 534 -4.64 -19.35 23.58
CA ASN A 534 -3.94 -20.58 23.99
C ASN A 534 -4.70 -21.90 23.65
N GLN A 535 -5.96 -21.82 23.19
CA GLN A 535 -6.76 -23.01 22.84
C GLN A 535 -6.56 -23.46 21.40
N LYS A 536 -7.06 -24.66 21.07
CA LYS A 536 -7.01 -25.22 19.71
C LYS A 536 -8.05 -24.58 18.81
N ILE A 537 -7.60 -24.09 17.66
CA ILE A 537 -8.44 -23.34 16.72
C ILE A 537 -9.18 -24.28 15.76
N THR A 538 -10.42 -23.93 15.44
CA THR A 538 -11.28 -24.71 14.55
C THR A 538 -11.04 -24.41 13.07
N ARG A 539 -11.51 -25.32 12.21
CA ARG A 539 -11.46 -25.15 10.75
C ARG A 539 -12.26 -23.93 10.25
N ALA A 540 -13.37 -23.58 10.90
CA ALA A 540 -14.18 -22.41 10.53
C ALA A 540 -13.49 -21.06 10.84
N GLU A 541 -12.79 -20.98 11.97
CA GLU A 541 -12.05 -19.79 12.39
C GLU A 541 -10.85 -19.53 11.49
N VAL A 542 -10.06 -20.58 11.20
CA VAL A 542 -8.95 -20.48 10.23
C VAL A 542 -9.46 -20.10 8.84
N ALA A 543 -10.54 -20.72 8.35
CA ALA A 543 -11.12 -20.33 7.07
C ALA A 543 -11.53 -18.84 7.05
N SER A 544 -12.03 -18.32 8.18
CA SER A 544 -12.44 -16.92 8.26
C SER A 544 -11.25 -15.96 8.24
N MET A 545 -10.16 -16.25 8.95
CA MET A 545 -8.95 -15.40 8.92
C MET A 545 -8.21 -15.46 7.58
N LEU A 546 -8.12 -16.65 6.96
CA LEU A 546 -7.51 -16.79 5.62
C LEU A 546 -8.33 -16.06 4.55
N TYR A 547 -9.66 -16.02 4.69
CA TYR A 547 -10.53 -15.25 3.81
C TYR A 547 -10.25 -13.74 3.90
N GLU A 548 -9.98 -13.20 5.10
CA GLU A 548 -9.57 -11.80 5.21
C GLU A 548 -8.24 -11.55 4.49
N ILE A 549 -7.21 -12.38 4.75
CA ILE A 549 -5.86 -12.21 4.17
C ILE A 549 -5.83 -12.21 2.63
N ILE A 550 -6.72 -12.97 1.97
CA ILE A 550 -6.80 -12.97 0.51
C ILE A 550 -7.59 -11.78 -0.07
N ASN A 551 -8.42 -11.10 0.73
CA ASN A 551 -9.21 -9.94 0.29
C ASN A 551 -8.65 -8.59 0.76
N MET A 552 -7.41 -8.59 1.28
CA MET A 552 -6.57 -7.41 1.56
C MET A 552 -5.71 -7.07 0.34
#